data_AF-A0A955QVQ2-F1
#
_entry.id   AF-A0A955QVQ2-F1
#
_cell.length_a   1.000
_cell.length_b   1.000
_cell.length_c   1.000
_cell.angle_alpha   90.00
_cell.angle_beta   90.00
_cell.angle_gamma   90.00
#
_symmetry.space_group_name_H-M   'P 1'
#
loop_
_entity.id
_entity.type
_entity.pdbx_description
1 polymer ?
#
loop_
_entity_poly.entity_id
_entity_poly.type
_entity_poly.pdbx_seq_one_letter_code
_entity_poly.pdbx_strand_id
1 'polypeptide(L)'
;MRQTVNRNDLYERVWATPMRTLAAEFGISDRGLTKVCAKLNVPTPPLGYWAKKAAGKKVHQPPLPDLKTGEPQSAVINPPTKKPPVETASAEEVETVAESLSNLVLPEFPNELHRLVKQWVTNHTQEQARERREFSRPFLIGLRRIDLTERDIYRFRVTSVLFTALEAQGIKIKEADVRGAITVITDGEPLEMAVKERLQRLRPPGYETGKKWSAYGERYPSSMYPAGALRLIINTSYGGRWERRWEETDGRDFLKLIPTIVAEIIHAGPILKQ
;
A
#
# COMPACT_ATOMS: atom_id res chain seq x y z
N MET A 1 -0.70 -6.90 25.63
CA MET A 1 -1.03 -6.54 27.03
C MET A 1 -0.75 -5.06 27.21
N ARG A 2 -1.71 -4.28 27.72
CA ARG A 2 -1.55 -2.83 27.96
C ARG A 2 -0.62 -2.62 29.15
N GLN A 3 0.47 -1.88 28.97
CA GLN A 3 1.44 -1.60 30.05
C GLN A 3 1.48 -0.10 30.35
N THR A 4 1.45 0.27 31.63
CA THR A 4 1.62 1.66 32.06
C THR A 4 3.06 1.84 32.53
N VAL A 5 3.78 2.78 31.93
CA VAL A 5 5.18 3.05 32.26
C VAL A 5 5.30 4.44 32.89
N ASN A 6 6.03 4.52 34.00
CA ASN A 6 6.35 5.78 34.67
C ASN A 6 7.57 6.43 34.00
N ARG A 7 7.59 7.76 33.97
CA ARG A 7 8.69 8.56 33.42
C ARG A 7 10.07 8.21 33.98
N ASN A 8 10.20 8.06 35.30
CA ASN A 8 11.51 7.84 35.94
C ASN A 8 12.05 6.45 35.61
N ASP A 9 11.20 5.42 35.73
CA ASP A 9 11.52 4.04 35.33
C ASP A 9 11.87 3.95 33.84
N LEU A 10 11.14 4.66 32.96
CA LEU A 10 11.45 4.68 31.54
C LEU A 10 12.83 5.30 31.28
N TYR A 11 13.19 6.38 31.96
CA TYR A 11 14.50 7.00 31.84
C TYR A 11 15.62 6.04 32.24
N GLU A 12 15.52 5.39 33.40
CA GLU A 12 16.54 4.42 33.83
C GLU A 12 16.72 3.28 32.81
N ARG A 13 15.62 2.70 32.32
CA ARG A 13 15.65 1.61 31.34
C ARG A 13 16.25 2.03 30.00
N VAL A 14 15.90 3.22 29.50
CA VAL A 14 16.39 3.75 28.21
C VAL A 14 17.90 3.97 28.21
N TRP A 15 18.49 4.28 29.37
CA TRP A 15 19.94 4.47 29.53
C TRP A 15 20.68 3.20 29.99
N ALA A 16 19.95 2.19 30.47
CA ALA A 16 20.48 0.87 30.83
C ALA A 16 20.53 -0.11 29.64
N THR A 17 19.54 -0.07 28.75
CA THR A 17 19.36 -1.05 27.67
C THR A 17 19.20 -0.38 26.30
N PRO A 18 19.76 -0.95 25.20
CA PRO A 18 19.51 -0.44 23.85
C PRO A 18 18.02 -0.36 23.50
N MET A 19 17.62 0.76 22.89
CA MET A 19 16.21 1.07 22.56
C MET A 19 15.49 -0.05 21.81
N ARG A 20 16.16 -0.72 20.86
CA ARG A 20 15.59 -1.83 20.09
C ARG A 20 15.22 -3.02 20.98
N THR A 21 16.06 -3.35 21.96
CA THR A 21 15.81 -4.45 22.91
C THR A 21 14.70 -4.07 23.86
N LEU A 22 14.77 -2.86 24.43
CA LEU A 22 13.75 -2.36 25.35
C LEU A 22 12.36 -2.24 24.68
N ALA A 23 12.30 -1.80 23.42
CA ALA A 23 11.05 -1.71 22.67
C ALA A 23 10.41 -3.09 22.44
N ALA A 24 11.23 -4.14 22.24
CA ALA A 24 10.75 -5.50 22.06
C ALA A 24 10.08 -6.05 23.33
N GLU A 25 10.59 -5.72 24.53
CA GLU A 25 9.94 -6.06 25.82
C GLU A 25 8.55 -5.45 25.95
N PHE A 26 8.39 -4.23 25.45
CA PHE A 26 7.09 -3.53 25.42
C PHE A 26 6.20 -3.95 24.24
N GLY A 27 6.66 -4.83 23.36
CA GLY A 27 5.93 -5.28 22.17
C GLY A 27 5.70 -4.18 21.12
N ILE A 28 6.53 -3.14 21.10
CA ILE A 28 6.45 -2.00 20.16
C ILE A 28 7.71 -1.87 19.30
N SER A 29 7.67 -1.02 18.28
CA SER A 29 8.86 -0.66 17.52
C SER A 29 9.72 0.35 18.27
N ASP A 30 11.02 0.39 17.96
CA ASP A 30 11.98 1.38 18.46
C ASP A 30 11.43 2.82 18.29
N ARG A 31 10.92 3.14 17.09
CA ARG A 31 10.29 4.43 16.80
C ARG A 31 9.04 4.69 17.66
N GLY A 32 8.31 3.64 18.01
CA GLY A 32 7.19 3.70 18.95
C GLY A 32 7.66 4.09 20.35
N LEU A 33 8.73 3.46 20.84
CA LEU A 33 9.33 3.77 22.14
C LEU A 33 9.87 5.20 22.18
N THR A 34 10.55 5.67 21.12
CA THR A 34 11.03 7.06 21.02
C THR A 34 9.89 8.07 21.15
N LYS A 35 8.71 7.79 20.58
CA LYS A 35 7.52 8.65 20.74
C LYS A 35 7.03 8.69 22.18
N VAL A 36 7.10 7.56 22.89
CA VAL A 36 6.74 7.49 24.31
C VAL A 36 7.73 8.30 25.16
N CYS A 37 9.03 8.16 24.92
CA CYS A 37 10.06 8.97 25.58
C CYS A 37 9.86 10.47 25.33
N ALA A 38 9.57 10.87 24.09
CA ALA A 38 9.30 12.26 23.75
C ALA A 38 8.05 12.80 24.46
N LYS A 39 6.98 11.99 24.56
CA LYS A 39 5.75 12.37 25.28
C LYS A 39 5.98 12.58 26.78
N LEU A 40 6.89 11.81 27.38
CA LEU A 40 7.25 11.91 28.80
C LEU A 40 8.45 12.83 29.05
N ASN A 41 8.92 13.55 28.03
CA ASN A 41 10.11 14.41 28.12
C ASN A 41 11.32 13.68 28.72
N VAL A 42 11.56 12.44 28.25
CA VAL A 42 12.67 11.57 28.65
C VAL A 42 13.76 11.67 27.57
N PRO A 43 14.99 12.11 27.90
CA PRO A 43 16.09 12.17 26.94
C PRO A 43 16.50 10.75 26.52
N THR A 44 16.81 10.57 25.24
CA THR A 44 17.22 9.28 24.68
C THR A 44 18.70 9.29 24.29
N PRO A 45 19.42 8.16 24.38
CA PRO A 45 20.82 8.08 23.98
C PRO A 45 21.01 8.46 22.50
N PRO A 46 22.01 9.29 22.16
CA PRO A 46 22.28 9.65 20.77
C PRO A 46 22.81 8.46 19.96
N LEU A 47 22.73 8.57 18.63
CA LEU A 47 23.32 7.60 17.70
C LEU A 47 24.79 7.34 18.06
N GLY A 48 25.16 6.07 18.16
CA GLY A 48 26.51 5.65 18.53
C GLY A 48 26.84 5.70 20.04
N TYR A 49 25.92 6.12 20.92
CA TYR A 49 26.12 6.04 22.38
C TYR A 49 26.50 4.61 22.82
N TRP A 50 25.72 3.62 22.39
CA TRP A 50 25.95 2.21 22.76
C TRP A 50 27.27 1.65 22.21
N ALA A 51 27.66 2.06 20.99
CA ALA A 51 28.95 1.68 20.42
C ALA A 51 30.13 2.29 21.21
N LYS A 52 30.01 3.56 21.62
CA LYS A 52 31.02 4.23 22.47
C LYS A 52 31.11 3.58 23.85
N LYS A 53 29.96 3.25 24.47
CA LYS A 53 29.89 2.56 25.76
C LYS A 53 30.53 1.17 25.69
N ALA A 54 30.23 0.38 24.65
CA ALA A 54 30.84 -0.93 24.43
C ALA A 54 32.36 -0.85 24.17
N ALA A 55 32.82 0.20 23.49
CA ALA A 55 34.24 0.48 23.27
C ALA A 55 34.96 1.10 24.48
N GLY A 56 34.34 1.13 25.67
CA GLY A 56 34.93 1.68 26.90
C GLY A 56 35.16 3.20 26.89
N LYS A 57 34.58 3.94 25.93
CA LYS A 57 34.73 5.40 25.86
C LYS A 57 33.84 6.07 26.89
N LYS A 58 34.28 7.23 27.39
CA LYS A 58 33.47 8.10 28.25
C LYS A 58 32.20 8.52 27.49
N VAL A 59 31.05 8.23 28.07
CA VAL A 59 29.74 8.61 27.54
C VAL A 59 29.03 9.53 28.55
N HIS A 60 28.26 10.48 28.05
CA HIS A 60 27.49 11.40 28.88
C HIS A 60 26.01 10.99 28.89
N GLN A 61 25.43 10.92 30.08
CA GLN A 61 24.00 10.73 30.31
C GLN A 61 23.47 12.04 30.94
N PRO A 62 22.63 12.81 30.23
CA PRO A 62 22.03 14.03 30.77
C PRO A 62 20.98 13.69 31.83
N PRO A 63 20.85 14.49 32.90
CA PRO A 63 19.84 14.26 33.93
C PRO A 63 18.43 14.37 33.34
N LEU A 64 17.46 13.73 34.00
CA LEU A 64 16.06 13.80 33.63
C LEU A 64 15.55 15.24 33.85
N PRO A 65 15.04 15.94 32.81
CA PRO A 65 14.56 17.32 32.97
C PRO A 65 13.38 17.43 33.93
N ASP A 66 13.08 18.60 34.47
CA ASP A 66 11.83 18.80 35.20
C ASP A 66 10.63 18.84 34.25
N LEU A 67 9.48 18.32 34.71
CA LEU A 67 8.23 18.40 33.95
C LEU A 67 7.66 19.81 34.01
N LYS A 68 7.15 20.28 32.88
CA LYS A 68 6.36 21.52 32.81
C LYS A 68 4.92 21.25 33.24
N THR A 69 4.22 22.31 33.67
CA THR A 69 2.80 22.24 34.03
C THR A 69 1.97 21.64 32.88
N GLY A 70 1.31 20.51 33.13
CA GLY A 70 0.49 19.80 32.16
C GLY A 70 1.17 18.65 31.42
N GLU A 71 2.46 18.38 31.66
CA GLU A 71 3.14 17.22 31.07
C GLU A 71 2.83 15.92 31.85
N PRO A 72 2.61 14.79 31.16
CA PRO A 72 2.25 13.54 31.81
C PRO A 72 3.44 12.86 32.51
N GLN A 73 3.23 12.35 33.72
CA GLN A 73 4.22 11.55 34.47
C GLN A 73 4.24 10.07 34.10
N SER A 74 3.22 9.59 33.39
CA SER A 74 3.15 8.21 32.93
C SER A 74 2.50 8.11 31.55
N ALA A 75 2.87 7.06 30.82
CA ALA A 75 2.29 6.77 29.52
C ALA A 75 1.84 5.31 29.47
N VAL A 76 0.70 5.10 28.82
CA VAL A 76 0.21 3.77 28.51
C VAL A 76 0.79 3.35 27.17
N ILE A 77 1.53 2.26 27.16
CA ILE A 77 1.99 1.58 25.97
C ILE A 77 0.98 0.51 25.60
N ASN A 78 0.34 0.71 24.45
CA ASN A 78 -0.50 -0.29 23.83
C ASN A 78 0.30 -0.92 22.68
N PRO A 79 0.88 -2.12 22.86
CA PRO A 79 1.52 -2.81 21.75
C PRO A 79 0.49 -3.01 20.64
N PRO A 80 0.86 -2.76 19.37
CA PRO A 80 -0.01 -3.14 18.26
C PRO A 80 -0.31 -4.63 18.38
N THR A 81 -1.56 -5.01 18.17
CA THR A 81 -1.88 -6.41 17.95
C THR A 81 -1.04 -6.86 16.76
N LYS A 82 -0.14 -7.84 16.95
CA LYS A 82 0.49 -8.50 15.81
C LYS A 82 -0.67 -9.06 15.00
N LYS A 83 -0.95 -8.50 13.81
CA LYS A 83 -1.79 -9.19 12.85
C LYS A 83 -1.19 -10.59 12.71
N PRO A 84 -1.98 -11.67 12.80
CA PRO A 84 -1.46 -13.00 12.56
C PRO A 84 -0.70 -12.97 11.22
N PRO A 85 0.43 -13.70 11.11
CA PRO A 85 1.10 -13.85 9.83
C PRO A 85 0.05 -14.21 8.78
N VAL A 86 -0.09 -13.39 7.75
CA VAL A 86 -1.02 -13.67 6.67
C VAL A 86 -0.52 -14.94 6.00
N GLU A 87 -1.33 -16.00 5.95
CA GLU A 87 -0.99 -17.19 5.19
C GLU A 87 -0.80 -16.78 3.72
N THR A 88 0.37 -17.12 3.19
CA THR A 88 0.81 -16.76 1.85
C THR A 88 1.10 -18.03 1.06
N ALA A 89 0.88 -17.98 -0.25
CA ALA A 89 1.32 -19.05 -1.13
C ALA A 89 2.81 -19.35 -0.92
N SER A 90 3.14 -20.64 -0.86
CA SER A 90 4.50 -21.16 -0.81
C SER A 90 5.26 -20.87 -2.10
N ALA A 91 6.58 -20.95 -2.04
CA ALA A 91 7.43 -20.76 -3.23
C ALA A 91 7.13 -21.81 -4.33
N GLU A 92 6.79 -23.03 -3.94
CA GLU A 92 6.46 -24.13 -4.85
C GLU A 92 5.13 -23.88 -5.59
N GLU A 93 4.11 -23.35 -4.90
CA GLU A 93 2.84 -22.95 -5.52
C GLU A 93 3.06 -21.82 -6.54
N VAL A 94 3.89 -20.83 -6.20
CA VAL A 94 4.20 -19.71 -7.10
C VAL A 94 4.95 -20.18 -8.34
N GLU A 95 5.92 -21.07 -8.18
CA GLU A 95 6.70 -21.62 -9.30
C GLU A 95 5.81 -22.45 -10.23
N THR A 96 4.95 -23.31 -9.67
CA THR A 96 4.01 -24.13 -10.46
C THR A 96 3.10 -23.25 -11.32
N VAL A 97 2.57 -22.16 -10.75
CA VAL A 97 1.76 -21.19 -11.50
C VAL A 97 2.61 -20.43 -12.52
N ALA A 98 3.86 -20.09 -12.20
CA ALA A 98 4.77 -19.43 -13.13
C ALA A 98 5.10 -20.30 -14.35
N GLU A 99 5.35 -21.59 -14.15
CA GLU A 99 5.56 -22.58 -15.22
C GLU A 99 4.31 -22.71 -16.10
N SER A 100 3.13 -22.81 -15.50
CA SER A 100 1.86 -22.86 -16.25
C SER A 100 1.59 -21.59 -17.08
N LEU A 101 2.16 -20.46 -16.68
CA LEU A 101 1.95 -19.15 -17.27
C LEU A 101 3.17 -18.63 -18.05
N SER A 102 4.15 -19.49 -18.35
CA SER A 102 5.43 -19.12 -18.96
C SER A 102 5.29 -18.43 -20.33
N ASN A 103 4.19 -18.68 -21.03
CA ASN A 103 3.91 -18.16 -22.37
C ASN A 103 3.13 -16.84 -22.37
N LEU A 104 2.82 -16.27 -21.21
CA LEU A 104 2.09 -15.01 -21.14
C LEU A 104 2.95 -13.85 -21.66
N VAL A 105 2.44 -13.19 -22.69
CA VAL A 105 3.01 -11.97 -23.26
C VAL A 105 1.98 -10.85 -23.21
N LEU A 106 2.45 -9.60 -23.17
CA LEU A 106 1.56 -8.44 -23.21
C LEU A 106 0.91 -8.31 -24.59
N PRO A 107 -0.42 -8.49 -24.72
CA PRO A 107 -1.11 -8.54 -26.01
C PRO A 107 -1.05 -7.20 -26.74
N GLU A 108 -1.16 -7.19 -28.06
CA GLU A 108 -1.25 -5.93 -28.81
C GLU A 108 -2.61 -5.24 -28.64
N PHE A 109 -2.58 -3.93 -28.39
CA PHE A 109 -3.78 -3.11 -28.29
C PHE A 109 -4.21 -2.61 -29.68
N PRO A 110 -5.52 -2.57 -30.02
CA PRO A 110 -6.68 -2.94 -29.20
C PRO A 110 -7.22 -4.37 -29.43
N ASN A 111 -6.67 -5.12 -30.39
CA ASN A 111 -7.38 -6.26 -30.98
C ASN A 111 -7.22 -7.57 -30.22
N GLU A 112 -6.06 -7.79 -29.60
CA GLU A 112 -5.68 -9.06 -28.94
C GLU A 112 -6.05 -9.11 -27.46
N LEU A 113 -6.86 -8.15 -26.99
CA LEU A 113 -7.27 -8.08 -25.60
C LEU A 113 -8.31 -9.15 -25.25
N HIS A 114 -8.31 -9.55 -23.98
CA HIS A 114 -9.32 -10.38 -23.36
C HIS A 114 -10.72 -9.81 -23.60
N ARG A 115 -11.71 -10.69 -23.81
CA ARG A 115 -13.08 -10.33 -24.23
C ARG A 115 -13.69 -9.17 -23.43
N LEU A 116 -13.52 -9.17 -22.10
CA LEU A 116 -14.06 -8.14 -21.21
C LEU A 116 -13.36 -6.79 -21.40
N VAL A 117 -12.04 -6.80 -21.55
CA VAL A 117 -11.25 -5.57 -21.76
C VAL A 117 -11.51 -5.01 -23.16
N LYS A 118 -11.68 -5.88 -24.17
CA LYS A 118 -12.06 -5.48 -25.53
C LYS A 118 -13.43 -4.79 -25.57
N GLN A 119 -14.37 -5.23 -24.74
CA GLN A 119 -15.66 -4.54 -24.56
C GLN A 119 -15.47 -3.12 -23.99
N TRP A 120 -14.55 -2.92 -23.04
CA TRP A 120 -14.28 -1.56 -22.53
C TRP A 120 -13.79 -0.61 -23.63
N VAL A 121 -12.87 -1.06 -24.47
CA VAL A 121 -12.35 -0.27 -25.61
C VAL A 121 -13.47 0.03 -26.62
N THR A 122 -14.32 -0.95 -26.90
CA THR A 122 -15.46 -0.78 -27.81
C THR A 122 -16.46 0.23 -27.26
N ASN A 123 -16.82 0.14 -25.98
CA ASN A 123 -17.75 1.06 -25.33
C ASN A 123 -17.20 2.49 -25.30
N HIS A 124 -15.91 2.66 -24.98
CA HIS A 124 -15.23 3.97 -24.99
C HIS A 124 -15.26 4.59 -26.39
N THR A 125 -14.99 3.80 -27.44
CA THR A 125 -15.02 4.27 -28.84
C THR A 125 -16.42 4.70 -29.25
N GLN A 126 -17.45 3.93 -28.87
CA GLN A 126 -18.85 4.25 -29.15
C GLN A 126 -19.31 5.51 -28.40
N GLU A 127 -18.91 5.66 -27.14
CA GLU A 127 -19.22 6.84 -26.33
C GLU A 127 -18.61 8.09 -26.95
N GLN A 128 -17.33 8.05 -27.36
CA GLN A 128 -16.71 9.15 -28.08
C GLN A 128 -17.44 9.49 -29.39
N ALA A 129 -17.87 8.49 -30.15
CA ALA A 129 -18.60 8.71 -31.40
C ALA A 129 -19.98 9.35 -31.16
N ARG A 130 -20.73 8.88 -30.14
CA ARG A 130 -22.01 9.45 -29.72
C ARG A 130 -21.85 10.91 -29.34
N GLU A 131 -20.91 11.19 -28.44
CA GLU A 131 -20.67 12.54 -27.98
C GLU A 131 -20.18 13.47 -29.10
N ARG A 132 -19.41 12.98 -30.08
CA ARG A 132 -19.02 13.78 -31.27
C ARG A 132 -20.22 14.18 -32.12
N ARG A 133 -21.24 13.32 -32.21
CA ARG A 133 -22.49 13.61 -32.91
C ARG A 133 -23.35 14.60 -32.12
N GLU A 134 -23.43 14.44 -30.80
CA GLU A 134 -24.32 15.23 -29.93
C GLU A 134 -23.77 16.62 -29.59
N PHE A 135 -22.46 16.75 -29.34
CA PHE A 135 -21.83 17.99 -28.87
C PHE A 135 -20.99 18.68 -29.95
N SER A 136 -21.53 18.80 -31.15
CA SER A 136 -20.90 19.48 -32.31
C SER A 136 -20.91 21.02 -32.20
N ARG A 137 -20.65 21.56 -30.98
CA ARG A 137 -20.59 23.01 -30.73
C ARG A 137 -19.14 23.51 -30.71
N PRO A 138 -18.73 24.39 -31.64
CA PRO A 138 -17.33 24.84 -31.79
C PRO A 138 -16.70 25.45 -30.54
N PHE A 139 -17.49 26.09 -29.67
CA PHE A 139 -16.99 26.79 -28.48
C PHE A 139 -16.67 25.88 -27.28
N LEU A 140 -17.05 24.60 -27.31
CA LEU A 140 -16.76 23.64 -26.22
C LEU A 140 -15.56 22.73 -26.52
N ILE A 141 -14.89 22.92 -27.66
CA ILE A 141 -13.69 22.15 -28.09
C ILE A 141 -12.54 22.25 -27.07
N GLY A 142 -12.51 23.32 -26.26
CA GLY A 142 -11.49 23.55 -25.21
C GLY A 142 -11.64 22.68 -23.95
N LEU A 143 -12.81 22.10 -23.70
CA LEU A 143 -12.97 21.05 -22.68
C LEU A 143 -12.49 19.73 -23.31
N ARG A 144 -11.16 19.58 -23.40
CA ARG A 144 -10.52 18.37 -23.91
C ARG A 144 -11.11 17.15 -23.20
N ARG A 145 -11.85 16.37 -23.97
CA ARG A 145 -12.31 15.03 -23.59
C ARG A 145 -11.09 14.18 -23.30
N ILE A 146 -11.07 13.54 -22.14
CA ILE A 146 -9.95 12.71 -21.72
C ILE A 146 -10.06 11.39 -22.48
N ASP A 147 -9.26 11.23 -23.52
CA ASP A 147 -9.07 9.95 -24.20
C ASP A 147 -8.19 9.01 -23.35
N LEU A 148 -8.14 7.72 -23.71
CA LEU A 148 -7.28 6.75 -23.05
C LEU A 148 -5.82 7.21 -23.12
N THR A 149 -5.19 7.32 -21.96
CA THR A 149 -3.77 7.63 -21.87
C THR A 149 -2.92 6.40 -22.24
N GLU A 150 -1.63 6.58 -22.52
CA GLU A 150 -0.70 5.44 -22.67
C GLU A 150 -0.71 4.51 -21.45
N ARG A 151 -0.93 5.07 -20.25
CA ARG A 151 -1.05 4.30 -19.01
C ARG A 151 -2.36 3.53 -18.91
N ASP A 152 -3.46 4.06 -19.44
CA ASP A 152 -4.71 3.31 -19.56
C ASP A 152 -4.56 2.13 -20.51
N ILE A 153 -3.92 2.36 -21.67
CA ILE A 153 -3.63 1.31 -22.64
C ILE A 153 -2.75 0.21 -22.01
N TYR A 154 -1.67 0.60 -21.32
CA TYR A 154 -0.82 -0.35 -20.61
C TYR A 154 -1.59 -1.15 -19.55
N ARG A 155 -2.40 -0.46 -18.72
CA ARG A 155 -3.26 -1.11 -17.71
C ARG A 155 -4.22 -2.11 -18.35
N PHE A 156 -4.84 -1.77 -19.48
CA PHE A 156 -5.77 -2.67 -20.16
C PHE A 156 -5.08 -3.92 -20.68
N ARG A 157 -3.88 -3.78 -21.27
CA ARG A 157 -3.06 -4.90 -21.71
C ARG A 157 -2.67 -5.80 -20.53
N VAL A 158 -2.24 -5.23 -19.41
CA VAL A 158 -1.90 -5.98 -18.19
C VAL A 158 -3.12 -6.69 -17.59
N THR A 159 -4.26 -5.99 -17.47
CA THR A 159 -5.51 -6.59 -16.96
C THR A 159 -6.00 -7.71 -17.87
N SER A 160 -5.81 -7.58 -19.19
CA SER A 160 -6.10 -8.65 -20.14
C SER A 160 -5.30 -9.91 -19.83
N VAL A 161 -3.98 -9.77 -19.60
CA VAL A 161 -3.12 -10.91 -19.23
C VAL A 161 -3.54 -11.50 -17.89
N LEU A 162 -3.86 -10.66 -16.90
CA LEU A 162 -4.33 -11.13 -15.59
C LEU A 162 -5.63 -11.95 -15.73
N PHE A 163 -6.58 -11.51 -16.55
CA PHE A 163 -7.82 -12.25 -16.79
C PHE A 163 -7.58 -13.59 -17.46
N THR A 164 -6.75 -13.63 -18.51
CA THR A 164 -6.35 -14.89 -19.14
C THR A 164 -5.67 -15.83 -18.16
N ALA A 165 -4.80 -15.31 -17.29
CA ALA A 165 -4.10 -16.08 -16.27
C ALA A 165 -5.05 -16.66 -15.21
N LEU A 166 -6.02 -15.88 -14.75
CA LEU A 166 -7.03 -16.32 -13.77
C LEU A 166 -7.96 -17.38 -14.37
N GLU A 167 -8.48 -17.13 -15.59
CA GLU A 167 -9.36 -18.09 -16.28
C GLU A 167 -8.62 -19.41 -16.59
N ALA A 168 -7.32 -19.36 -16.92
CA ALA A 168 -6.49 -20.55 -17.13
C ALA A 168 -6.35 -21.43 -15.86
N GLN A 169 -6.44 -20.83 -14.68
CA GLN A 169 -6.46 -21.54 -13.39
C GLN A 169 -7.89 -21.87 -12.92
N GLY A 170 -8.90 -21.72 -13.78
CA GLY A 170 -10.29 -22.05 -13.46
C GLY A 170 -11.03 -21.00 -12.62
N ILE A 171 -10.41 -19.85 -12.34
CA ILE A 171 -11.03 -18.75 -11.59
C ILE A 171 -11.97 -17.99 -12.52
N LYS A 172 -13.24 -17.83 -12.10
CA LYS A 172 -14.26 -17.15 -12.91
C LYS A 172 -14.28 -15.66 -12.61
N ILE A 173 -14.25 -14.82 -13.65
CA ILE A 173 -14.44 -13.38 -13.51
C ILE A 173 -15.94 -13.10 -13.50
N LYS A 174 -16.47 -12.60 -12.37
CA LYS A 174 -17.89 -12.25 -12.22
C LYS A 174 -18.19 -10.88 -12.81
N GLU A 175 -17.46 -9.87 -12.36
CA GLU A 175 -17.66 -8.47 -12.74
C GLU A 175 -16.31 -7.78 -12.92
N ALA A 176 -16.23 -6.87 -13.88
CA ALA A 176 -15.05 -6.04 -14.06
C ALA A 176 -15.41 -4.72 -14.73
N ASP A 177 -14.85 -3.63 -14.21
CA ASP A 177 -15.10 -2.26 -14.65
C ASP A 177 -13.85 -1.60 -15.23
N VAL A 178 -14.04 -0.68 -16.17
CA VAL A 178 -12.99 0.09 -16.85
C VAL A 178 -12.15 0.94 -15.87
N ARG A 179 -12.70 1.31 -14.70
CA ARG A 179 -11.96 2.01 -13.63
C ARG A 179 -11.07 1.08 -12.81
N GLY A 180 -11.05 -0.21 -13.17
CA GLY A 180 -10.14 -1.21 -12.66
C GLY A 180 -10.67 -2.04 -11.48
N ALA A 181 -11.93 -1.88 -11.08
CA ALA A 181 -12.55 -2.76 -10.08
C ALA A 181 -12.89 -4.12 -10.72
N ILE A 182 -12.59 -5.21 -10.02
CA ILE A 182 -12.70 -6.58 -10.52
C ILE A 182 -13.22 -7.46 -9.39
N THR A 183 -14.20 -8.31 -9.69
CA THR A 183 -14.71 -9.33 -8.78
C THR A 183 -14.55 -10.69 -9.43
N VAL A 184 -13.84 -11.59 -8.77
CA VAL A 184 -13.64 -12.98 -9.20
C VAL A 184 -14.29 -13.94 -8.23
N ILE A 185 -14.61 -15.14 -8.67
CA ILE A 185 -15.08 -16.22 -7.81
C ILE A 185 -13.95 -17.21 -7.63
N THR A 186 -13.44 -17.32 -6.40
CA THR A 186 -12.44 -18.29 -5.98
C THR A 186 -13.06 -19.22 -4.94
N ASP A 187 -12.98 -20.52 -5.16
CA ASP A 187 -13.58 -21.53 -4.27
C ASP A 187 -15.09 -21.38 -3.98
N GLY A 188 -15.82 -20.59 -4.76
CA GLY A 188 -17.25 -20.28 -4.56
C GLY A 188 -17.51 -18.96 -3.84
N GLU A 189 -16.47 -18.32 -3.30
CA GLU A 189 -16.55 -17.03 -2.62
C GLU A 189 -16.15 -15.87 -3.56
N PRO A 190 -16.84 -14.71 -3.49
CA PRO A 190 -16.47 -13.54 -4.26
C PRO A 190 -15.26 -12.81 -3.66
N LEU A 191 -14.23 -12.64 -4.47
CA LEU A 191 -13.05 -11.85 -4.15
C LEU A 191 -13.01 -10.57 -4.97
N GLU A 192 -13.07 -9.43 -4.29
CA GLU A 192 -13.00 -8.09 -4.88
C GLU A 192 -11.57 -7.57 -4.86
N MET A 193 -11.11 -7.11 -6.02
CA MET A 193 -9.80 -6.52 -6.21
C MET A 193 -9.86 -5.32 -7.14
N ALA A 194 -8.77 -4.56 -7.20
CA ALA A 194 -8.66 -3.46 -8.15
C ALA A 194 -7.26 -3.31 -8.72
N VAL A 195 -7.16 -3.15 -10.05
CA VAL A 195 -5.94 -2.78 -10.77
C VAL A 195 -6.00 -1.29 -11.13
N LYS A 196 -5.17 -0.49 -10.47
CA LYS A 196 -5.18 0.98 -10.60
C LYS A 196 -3.77 1.50 -10.74
N GLU A 197 -3.62 2.69 -11.34
CA GLU A 197 -2.36 3.41 -11.25
C GLU A 197 -2.14 3.90 -9.81
N ARG A 198 -0.91 3.70 -9.32
CA ARG A 198 -0.44 4.21 -8.04
C ARG A 198 -0.49 5.72 -8.09
N LEU A 199 -1.22 6.30 -7.14
CA LEU A 199 -1.21 7.72 -6.92
C LEU A 199 -0.18 8.07 -5.85
N GLN A 200 0.58 9.13 -6.09
CA GLN A 200 1.52 9.70 -5.13
C GLN A 200 1.10 11.12 -4.76
N ARG A 201 1.20 11.43 -3.46
CA ARG A 201 1.00 12.78 -2.98
C ARG A 201 2.29 13.56 -3.22
N LEU A 202 2.28 14.48 -4.18
CA LEU A 202 3.38 15.42 -4.30
C LEU A 202 3.16 16.53 -3.26
N ARG A 203 4.24 16.86 -2.53
CA ARG A 203 4.29 18.13 -1.80
C ARG A 203 4.70 19.19 -2.81
N PRO A 204 3.97 20.30 -2.95
CA PRO A 204 4.38 21.39 -3.82
C PRO A 204 5.81 21.86 -3.48
N PRO A 205 6.63 22.22 -4.48
CA PRO A 205 7.90 22.90 -4.23
C PRO A 205 7.67 24.13 -3.33
N GLY A 206 8.43 24.26 -2.24
CA GLY A 206 8.25 25.35 -1.26
C GLY A 206 7.33 25.03 -0.08
N TYR A 207 6.87 23.79 0.08
CA TYR A 207 6.16 23.36 1.29
C TYR A 207 7.10 23.35 2.51
N GLU A 208 7.13 24.45 3.25
CA GLU A 208 7.86 24.55 4.52
C GLU A 208 7.17 23.72 5.60
N THR A 209 7.89 22.72 6.11
CA THR A 209 7.46 21.91 7.25
C THR A 209 7.36 22.81 8.49
N GLY A 210 6.15 23.27 8.85
CA GLY A 210 5.94 24.07 10.07
C GLY A 210 4.94 25.22 10.01
N LYS A 211 4.34 25.55 8.85
CA LYS A 211 3.29 26.59 8.80
C LYS A 211 1.98 26.11 9.45
N LYS A 212 1.49 26.91 10.41
CA LYS A 212 0.31 26.66 11.24
C LYS A 212 -1.00 26.86 10.48
N TRP A 213 -2.07 26.32 11.09
CA TRP A 213 -3.49 26.47 10.77
C TRP A 213 -3.84 27.73 9.97
N SER A 214 -4.50 27.53 8.84
CA SER A 214 -5.11 28.59 8.03
C SER A 214 -6.60 28.31 7.93
N ALA A 215 -7.44 29.34 8.04
CA ALA A 215 -8.88 29.25 7.77
C ALA A 215 -9.20 28.88 6.31
N TYR A 216 -8.20 28.92 5.42
CA TYR A 216 -8.31 28.61 3.99
C TYR A 216 -7.50 27.35 3.65
N GLY A 217 -7.99 26.19 4.12
CA GLY A 217 -7.36 24.88 3.92
C GLY A 217 -7.17 24.48 2.44
N GLU A 218 -7.96 25.07 1.54
CA GLU A 218 -7.88 24.90 0.09
C GLU A 218 -6.55 25.37 -0.52
N ARG A 219 -5.79 26.23 0.18
CA ARG A 219 -4.45 26.67 -0.24
C ARG A 219 -3.35 25.63 0.01
N TYR A 220 -3.69 24.47 0.59
CA TYR A 220 -2.81 23.32 0.70
C TYR A 220 -3.23 22.24 -0.30
N PRO A 221 -2.95 22.38 -1.61
CA PRO A 221 -3.24 21.32 -2.56
C PRO A 221 -2.34 20.12 -2.24
N SER A 222 -2.89 19.15 -1.51
CA SER A 222 -2.37 17.78 -1.54
C SER A 222 -2.92 17.08 -2.77
N SER A 223 -2.55 17.59 -3.94
CA SER A 223 -2.95 16.95 -5.19
C SER A 223 -2.25 15.60 -5.29
N MET A 224 -3.05 14.57 -5.57
CA MET A 224 -2.55 13.24 -5.87
C MET A 224 -2.22 13.20 -7.36
N TYR A 225 -1.00 12.76 -7.69
CA TYR A 225 -0.53 12.65 -9.06
C TYR A 225 -0.31 11.17 -9.40
N PRO A 226 -0.57 10.75 -10.65
CA PRO A 226 -0.17 9.45 -11.14
C PRO A 226 1.34 9.27 -10.96
N ALA A 227 1.75 8.14 -10.42
CA ALA A 227 3.14 7.85 -10.10
C ALA A 227 3.83 6.97 -11.16
N GLY A 228 3.14 6.64 -12.25
CA GLY A 228 3.68 5.85 -13.36
C GLY A 228 3.75 4.34 -13.10
N ALA A 229 3.26 3.85 -11.97
CA ALA A 229 3.33 2.46 -11.55
C ALA A 229 1.92 1.88 -11.34
N LEU A 230 1.65 0.66 -11.79
CA LEU A 230 0.40 -0.05 -11.47
C LEU A 230 0.44 -0.64 -10.06
N ARG A 231 -0.75 -0.80 -9.50
CA ARG A 231 -1.01 -1.41 -8.21
C ARG A 231 -2.24 -2.31 -8.31
N LEU A 232 -2.11 -3.53 -7.79
CA LEU A 232 -3.24 -4.40 -7.47
C LEU A 232 -3.52 -4.34 -5.98
N ILE A 233 -4.79 -4.16 -5.61
CA ILE A 233 -5.24 -4.17 -4.21
C ILE A 233 -6.38 -5.19 -4.08
N ILE A 234 -6.31 -6.05 -3.06
CA ILE A 234 -7.48 -6.82 -2.61
C ILE A 234 -8.31 -5.93 -1.69
N ASN A 235 -9.57 -5.71 -2.05
CA ASN A 235 -10.49 -4.88 -1.26
C ASN A 235 -11.29 -5.70 -0.24
N THR A 236 -11.50 -7.00 -0.51
CA THR A 236 -12.26 -7.84 0.42
C THR A 236 -11.47 -8.09 1.69
N SER A 237 -12.00 -7.62 2.82
CA SER A 237 -11.44 -7.88 4.13
C SER A 237 -12.21 -9.00 4.85
N TYR A 238 -11.73 -10.23 4.79
CA TYR A 238 -12.29 -11.33 5.58
C TYR A 238 -11.70 -11.30 6.99
N GLY A 239 -12.41 -10.69 7.95
CA GLY A 239 -11.98 -10.62 9.35
C GLY A 239 -10.64 -9.93 9.61
N GLY A 240 -10.13 -9.15 8.63
CA GLY A 240 -8.81 -8.52 8.66
C GLY A 240 -7.63 -9.50 8.52
N ARG A 241 -7.88 -10.77 8.17
CA ARG A 241 -6.87 -11.85 8.12
C ARG A 241 -6.07 -11.88 6.83
N TRP A 242 -6.66 -11.50 5.70
CA TRP A 242 -6.00 -11.54 4.41
C TRP A 242 -6.18 -10.21 3.66
N GLU A 243 -5.12 -9.40 3.65
CA GLU A 243 -5.04 -8.12 2.94
C GLU A 243 -3.75 -8.13 2.12
N ARG A 244 -3.87 -8.04 0.79
CA ARG A 244 -2.72 -8.09 -0.11
C ARG A 244 -2.71 -6.92 -1.09
N ARG A 245 -1.49 -6.50 -1.40
CA ARG A 245 -1.21 -5.44 -2.36
C ARG A 245 0.08 -5.75 -3.10
N TRP A 246 0.05 -5.54 -4.40
CA TRP A 246 1.22 -5.65 -5.27
C TRP A 246 1.38 -4.34 -6.04
N GLU A 247 2.62 -3.89 -6.21
CA GLU A 247 2.95 -2.61 -6.83
C GLU A 247 4.12 -2.82 -7.79
N GLU A 248 4.08 -2.16 -8.95
CA GLU A 248 5.26 -2.03 -9.81
C GLU A 248 6.33 -1.20 -9.09
N THR A 249 7.57 -1.65 -9.22
CA THR A 249 8.75 -0.93 -8.74
C THR A 249 9.82 -0.93 -9.82
N ASP A 250 10.85 -0.08 -9.69
CA ASP A 250 11.98 -0.07 -10.61
C ASP A 250 12.59 -1.49 -10.70
N GLY A 251 12.57 -2.09 -11.89
CA GLY A 251 13.06 -3.45 -12.17
C GLY A 251 12.04 -4.58 -12.03
N ARG A 252 10.81 -4.30 -11.55
CA ARG A 252 9.73 -5.30 -11.40
C ARG A 252 8.45 -4.82 -12.10
N ASP A 253 8.32 -5.23 -13.36
CA ASP A 253 7.13 -5.07 -14.19
C ASP A 253 5.95 -5.87 -13.59
N PHE A 254 4.74 -5.33 -13.73
CA PHE A 254 3.51 -6.01 -13.32
C PHE A 254 3.31 -7.38 -13.99
N LEU A 255 3.75 -7.57 -15.24
CA LEU A 255 3.67 -8.88 -15.90
C LEU A 255 4.38 -9.97 -15.07
N LYS A 256 5.53 -9.64 -14.46
CA LYS A 256 6.29 -10.55 -13.61
C LYS A 256 5.63 -10.81 -12.25
N LEU A 257 4.69 -9.97 -11.84
CA LEU A 257 3.93 -10.14 -10.61
C LEU A 257 2.73 -11.08 -10.79
N ILE A 258 2.26 -11.29 -12.02
CA ILE A 258 1.02 -12.06 -12.30
C ILE A 258 1.08 -13.48 -11.71
N PRO A 259 2.13 -14.29 -11.89
CA PRO A 259 2.16 -15.63 -11.32
C PRO A 259 1.99 -15.64 -9.79
N THR A 260 2.71 -14.75 -9.10
CA THR A 260 2.60 -14.59 -7.65
C THR A 260 1.20 -14.14 -7.24
N ILE A 261 0.60 -13.18 -7.96
CA ILE A 261 -0.76 -12.70 -7.69
C ILE A 261 -1.77 -13.84 -7.83
N VAL A 262 -1.69 -14.61 -8.91
CA VAL A 262 -2.62 -15.71 -9.20
C VAL A 262 -2.48 -16.82 -8.17
N ALA A 263 -1.25 -17.24 -7.85
CA ALA A 263 -0.99 -18.25 -6.80
C ALA A 263 -1.57 -17.82 -5.44
N GLU A 264 -1.41 -16.55 -5.07
CA GLU A 264 -1.95 -16.02 -3.82
C GLU A 264 -3.49 -15.96 -3.81
N ILE A 265 -4.12 -15.68 -4.95
CA ILE A 265 -5.60 -15.72 -5.07
C ILE A 265 -6.13 -17.15 -4.95
N ILE A 266 -5.41 -18.14 -5.51
CA ILE A 266 -5.75 -19.56 -5.37
C ILE A 266 -5.61 -19.97 -3.89
N HIS A 267 -4.46 -19.65 -3.28
CA HIS A 267 -4.18 -19.95 -1.88
C HIS A 267 -5.18 -19.28 -0.91
N ALA A 268 -5.70 -18.11 -1.27
CA ALA A 268 -6.70 -17.42 -0.46
C ALA A 268 -8.04 -18.16 -0.42
N GLY A 269 -8.44 -18.88 -1.47
CA GLY A 269 -9.76 -19.49 -1.61
C GLY A 269 -10.25 -20.22 -0.34
N PRO A 270 -9.48 -21.17 0.21
CA PRO A 270 -9.83 -21.88 1.44
C PRO A 270 -9.90 -20.98 2.68
N ILE A 271 -9.08 -19.91 2.73
CA ILE A 271 -9.04 -18.94 3.83
C ILE A 271 -10.32 -18.09 3.85
N LEU A 272 -10.88 -17.75 2.69
CA LEU A 272 -12.10 -16.93 2.59
C LEU A 272 -13.37 -17.65 3.05
N LYS A 273 -13.36 -19.00 3.07
CA LYS A 273 -14.49 -19.82 3.55
C LYS A 273 -14.62 -19.89 5.08
N GLN A 274 -13.58 -19.52 5.84
CA GLN A 274 -13.49 -19.69 7.30
C GLN A 274 -13.87 -18.43 8.08
#